data_AF-A0A1W1H9U8-F1
#
_entry.id   AF-A0A1W1H9U8-F1
#
_cell.length_a   1.000
_cell.length_b   1.000
_cell.length_c   1.000
_cell.angle_alpha   90.00
_cell.angle_beta   90.00
_cell.angle_gamma   90.00
#
_symmetry.space_group_name_H-M   'P 1'
#
loop_
_entity.id
_entity.type
_entity.pdbx_description
1 polymer ?
#
loop_
_entity_poly.entity_id
_entity_poly.type
_entity_poly.pdbx_seq_one_letter_code
_entity_poly.pdbx_strand_id
1 'polypeptide(L)'
;MIYNALGNYQSGTLSLDVFKYYIEKQQSAYTCLENINMDEIAPFPFARELPTIKKATEYLVLEAMKRASGNQTVAAKMLGISQPALSNRLKKISILQKS
;
A
#
# COMPACT_ATOMS: atom_id res chain seq x y z
N MET A 1 22.20 11.43 -0.99
CA MET A 1 22.43 11.91 0.39
C MET A 1 23.54 11.17 1.15
N ILE A 2 23.91 9.93 0.79
CA ILE A 2 25.11 9.25 1.33
C ILE A 2 26.41 9.93 0.81
N TYR A 3 26.37 10.46 -0.41
CA TYR A 3 27.47 11.20 -1.03
C TYR A 3 27.90 12.49 -0.29
N ASN A 4 26.98 13.19 0.40
CA ASN A 4 27.35 14.40 1.16
C ASN A 4 28.08 14.08 2.47
N ALA A 5 27.92 12.88 3.02
CA ALA A 5 28.59 12.47 4.26
C ALA A 5 30.04 12.01 4.00
N LEU A 6 30.34 11.53 2.79
CA LEU A 6 31.69 11.15 2.38
C LEU A 6 32.55 12.35 1.93
N GLY A 7 31.92 13.46 1.54
CA GLY A 7 32.63 14.66 1.05
C GLY A 7 33.35 15.50 2.13
N ASN A 8 32.99 15.33 3.41
CA ASN A 8 33.53 16.14 4.53
C ASN A 8 34.39 15.34 5.53
N TYR A 9 34.71 14.07 5.27
CA TYR A 9 35.55 13.26 6.15
C TYR A 9 37.03 13.38 5.76
N GLN A 10 37.75 14.33 6.37
CA GLN A 10 39.15 14.62 6.02
C GLN A 10 40.21 13.96 6.91
N SER A 11 39.93 13.43 8.12
CA SER A 11 40.90 12.60 8.86
C SER A 11 40.30 11.98 10.13
N GLY A 12 40.47 10.68 10.32
CA GLY A 12 40.10 9.92 11.54
C GLY A 12 39.42 8.58 11.24
N THR A 13 39.71 7.54 12.04
CA THR A 13 39.07 6.22 11.94
C THR A 13 37.57 6.37 12.22
N LEU A 14 36.75 6.28 11.17
CA LEU A 14 35.30 6.27 11.31
C LEU A 14 34.91 5.03 12.12
N SER A 15 34.42 5.22 13.35
CA SER A 15 33.97 4.09 14.17
C SER A 15 32.77 3.41 13.49
N LEU A 16 32.94 2.11 13.23
CA LEU A 16 31.89 1.26 12.67
C LEU A 16 30.66 1.21 13.58
N ASP A 17 30.80 1.46 14.88
CA ASP A 17 29.70 1.41 15.84
C ASP A 17 28.69 2.53 15.60
N VAL A 18 29.17 3.74 15.26
CA VAL A 18 28.30 4.88 14.92
C VAL A 18 27.58 4.61 13.60
N PHE A 19 28.30 4.06 12.62
CA PHE A 19 27.71 3.69 11.33
C PHE A 19 26.67 2.56 11.47
N LYS A 20 26.96 1.55 12.29
CA LYS A 20 26.07 0.44 12.61
C LYS A 20 24.80 0.94 13.30
N TYR A 21 24.91 1.82 14.29
CA TYR A 21 23.76 2.44 14.94
C TYR A 21 22.87 3.22 13.96
N TYR A 22 23.48 3.97 13.03
CA TYR A 22 22.73 4.68 11.99
C TYR A 22 22.04 3.75 10.99
N ILE A 23 22.68 2.63 10.61
CA ILE A 23 22.09 1.61 9.75
C ILE A 23 20.96 0.88 10.47
N GLU A 24 21.15 0.45 11.72
CA GLU A 24 20.13 -0.24 12.52
C GLU A 24 18.89 0.63 12.74
N LYS A 25 19.09 1.93 12.98
CA LYS A 25 18.01 2.90 13.09
C LYS A 25 17.23 3.09 11.78
N GLN A 26 17.91 3.02 10.63
CA GLN A 26 17.23 3.07 9.33
C GLN A 26 16.56 1.73 8.99
N GLN A 27 17.22 0.59 9.23
CA GLN A 27 16.66 -0.76 9.03
C GLN A 27 15.35 -0.95 9.81
N SER A 28 15.25 -0.41 11.03
CA SER A 28 14.01 -0.46 11.82
C SER A 28 12.79 0.14 11.09
N ALA A 29 12.98 1.12 10.19
CA ALA A 29 11.89 1.66 9.36
C ALA A 29 11.58 0.78 8.13
N TYR A 30 12.57 0.03 7.62
CA TYR A 30 12.41 -0.90 6.51
C TYR A 30 11.84 -2.26 6.95
N THR A 31 12.14 -2.71 8.17
CA THR A 31 11.62 -3.96 8.75
C THR A 31 10.10 -3.94 8.94
N CYS A 32 9.48 -2.76 9.06
CA CYS A 32 8.02 -2.60 9.07
C CYS A 32 7.36 -3.05 7.75
N LEU A 33 8.06 -2.91 6.62
CA LEU A 33 7.58 -3.31 5.30
C LEU A 33 7.77 -4.82 5.04
N GLU A 34 8.78 -5.43 5.68
CA GLU A 34 9.09 -6.86 5.54
C GLU A 34 8.19 -7.76 6.41
N ASN A 35 7.60 -7.24 7.49
CA ASN A 35 6.68 -7.99 8.37
C ASN A 35 5.23 -8.02 7.89
N ILE A 36 4.92 -7.41 6.73
CA ILE A 36 3.62 -7.65 6.10
C ILE A 36 3.72 -9.04 5.48
N ASN A 37 3.07 -10.02 6.10
CA ASN A 37 3.00 -11.41 5.64
C ASN A 37 2.29 -11.44 4.28
N MET A 38 3.02 -11.15 3.20
CA MET A 38 2.51 -11.07 1.82
C MET A 38 2.02 -12.43 1.30
N ASP A 39 2.34 -13.51 2.02
CA ASP A 39 2.00 -14.89 1.68
C ASP A 39 0.53 -15.26 1.98
N GLU A 40 -0.21 -14.47 2.78
CA GLU A 40 -1.61 -14.82 3.09
C GLU A 40 -2.62 -14.30 2.05
N ILE A 41 -2.41 -13.14 1.42
CA ILE A 41 -3.13 -12.69 0.21
C ILE A 41 -2.24 -11.65 -0.48
N ALA A 42 -1.47 -12.03 -1.49
CA ALA A 42 -0.88 -11.04 -2.40
C ALA A 42 -2.03 -10.43 -3.24
N PRO A 43 -2.36 -9.13 -3.11
CA PRO A 43 -3.47 -8.54 -3.88
C PRO A 43 -3.11 -8.30 -5.34
N PHE A 44 -1.80 -8.25 -5.65
CA PHE A 44 -1.25 -7.92 -6.97
C PHE A 44 -0.08 -8.82 -7.39
N PRO A 45 -0.18 -10.16 -7.34
CA PRO A 45 0.96 -11.06 -7.54
C PRO A 45 1.48 -11.05 -8.99
N PHE A 46 0.65 -10.67 -9.97
CA PHE A 46 0.97 -10.68 -11.40
C PHE A 46 0.63 -9.35 -12.10
N ALA A 47 0.45 -8.27 -11.35
CA ALA A 47 0.16 -6.97 -11.95
C ALA A 47 1.41 -6.41 -12.64
N ARG A 48 1.39 -6.30 -13.97
CA ARG A 48 2.48 -5.70 -14.77
C ARG A 48 2.79 -4.27 -14.34
N GLU A 49 1.75 -3.53 -13.97
CA GLU A 49 1.82 -2.19 -13.39
C GLU A 49 0.84 -2.14 -12.22
N LEU A 50 1.25 -1.46 -11.14
CA LEU A 50 0.37 -1.28 -9.99
C LEU A 50 -0.79 -0.34 -10.36
N PRO A 51 -2.04 -0.68 -10.02
CA PRO A 51 -3.15 0.22 -10.23
C PRO A 51 -2.96 1.48 -9.39
N THR A 52 -3.48 2.61 -9.88
CA THR A 52 -3.61 3.80 -9.04
C THR A 52 -4.54 3.50 -7.85
N ILE A 53 -4.43 4.25 -6.76
CA ILE A 53 -5.31 4.10 -5.59
C ILE A 53 -6.78 4.12 -6.00
N LYS A 54 -7.14 4.99 -6.95
CA LYS A 54 -8.48 5.06 -7.52
C LYS A 54 -8.88 3.73 -8.17
N LYS A 55 -8.09 3.22 -9.13
CA LYS A 55 -8.37 1.95 -9.81
C LYS A 55 -8.38 0.74 -8.86
N ALA A 56 -7.44 0.69 -7.92
CA ALA A 56 -7.38 -0.37 -6.91
C ALA A 56 -8.66 -0.40 -6.08
N THR A 57 -9.15 0.77 -5.68
CA THR A 57 -10.41 0.91 -4.95
C THR A 57 -11.60 0.47 -5.80
N GLU A 58 -11.62 0.82 -7.09
CA GLU A 58 -12.69 0.41 -8.02
C GLU A 58 -12.72 -1.12 -8.19
N TYR A 59 -11.57 -1.75 -8.43
CA TYR A 59 -11.46 -3.20 -8.54
C TYR A 59 -11.90 -3.90 -7.26
N LEU A 60 -11.48 -3.40 -6.10
CA LEU A 60 -11.86 -3.94 -4.80
C LEU A 60 -13.38 -3.86 -4.57
N VAL A 61 -14.00 -2.72 -4.93
CA VAL A 61 -15.46 -2.53 -4.83
C VAL A 61 -16.21 -3.47 -5.76
N LEU A 62 -15.78 -3.61 -7.02
CA LEU A 62 -16.41 -4.49 -7.99
C LEU A 62 -16.30 -5.96 -7.57
N GLU A 63 -15.14 -6.38 -7.09
CA GLU A 63 -14.90 -7.73 -6.60
C GLU A 63 -15.70 -8.06 -5.33
N ALA A 64 -15.91 -7.09 -4.44
CA ALA A 64 -16.81 -7.26 -3.30
C ALA A 64 -18.27 -7.38 -3.73
N MET A 65 -18.73 -6.54 -4.67
CA MET A 65 -20.09 -6.61 -5.21
C MET A 65 -20.37 -7.94 -5.92
N LYS A 66 -19.37 -8.46 -6.66
CA LYS A 66 -19.44 -9.77 -7.31
C LYS A 66 -19.56 -10.91 -6.29
N ARG A 67 -18.70 -10.93 -5.26
CA ARG A 67 -18.76 -11.92 -4.16
C ARG A 67 -20.05 -11.85 -3.35
N ALA A 68 -20.63 -10.65 -3.23
CA ALA A 68 -21.89 -10.42 -2.56
C ALA A 68 -23.13 -10.64 -3.46
N SER A 69 -22.95 -11.13 -4.69
CA SER A 69 -24.04 -11.33 -5.66
C SER A 69 -24.93 -10.09 -5.85
N GLY A 70 -24.33 -8.91 -5.87
CA GLY A 70 -25.03 -7.62 -6.01
C GLY A 70 -25.60 -7.03 -4.72
N ASN A 71 -25.49 -7.73 -3.59
CA ASN A 71 -26.00 -7.24 -2.30
C ASN A 71 -25.04 -6.20 -1.68
N GLN A 72 -25.40 -4.92 -1.77
CA GLN A 72 -24.58 -3.81 -1.26
C GLN A 72 -24.33 -3.88 0.25
N THR A 73 -25.29 -4.36 1.05
CA THR A 73 -25.12 -4.47 2.50
C THR A 73 -24.04 -5.50 2.85
N VAL A 74 -24.07 -6.65 2.16
CA VAL A 74 -23.07 -7.71 2.32
C VAL A 74 -21.70 -7.24 1.82
N ALA A 75 -21.64 -6.61 0.64
CA ALA A 75 -20.39 -6.07 0.10
C ALA A 75 -19.77 -4.99 1.00
N ALA A 76 -20.59 -4.10 1.56
CA ALA A 76 -20.11 -3.06 2.48
C ALA A 76 -19.51 -3.67 3.75
N LYS A 77 -20.17 -4.72 4.29
CA LYS A 77 -19.66 -5.50 5.41
C LYS A 77 -18.34 -6.20 5.08
N MET A 78 -18.21 -6.81 3.89
CA MET A 78 -16.96 -7.43 3.42
C MET A 78 -15.81 -6.43 3.35
N LEU A 79 -16.09 -5.19 2.94
CA LEU A 79 -15.10 -4.11 2.82
C LEU A 79 -14.85 -3.35 4.12
N GLY A 80 -15.58 -3.65 5.20
CA GLY A 80 -15.46 -2.94 6.47
C GLY A 80 -15.90 -1.47 6.42
N ILE A 81 -16.84 -1.12 5.54
CA ILE A 81 -17.36 0.25 5.39
C ILE A 81 -18.89 0.30 5.56
N SER A 82 -19.45 1.49 5.72
CA SER A 82 -20.89 1.68 5.76
C SER A 82 -21.53 1.49 4.37
N GLN A 83 -22.78 1.02 4.32
CA GLN A 83 -23.51 0.87 3.06
C GLN A 83 -23.68 2.21 2.30
N PRO A 84 -23.93 3.37 2.95
CA PRO A 84 -23.93 4.67 2.26
C PRO A 84 -22.58 5.01 1.63
N ALA A 85 -21.46 4.66 2.28
CA ALA A 85 -20.12 4.87 1.71
C ALA A 85 -19.91 4.03 0.45
N LEU A 86 -20.37 2.77 0.43
CA LEU A 86 -20.33 1.92 -0.76
C LEU A 86 -21.21 2.48 -1.88
N SER A 87 -22.44 2.88 -1.58
CA SER A 87 -23.38 3.46 -2.54
C SER A 87 -22.80 4.69 -3.24
N ASN A 88 -22.18 5.59 -2.48
CA ASN A 88 -21.50 6.77 -3.03
C ASN A 88 -20.32 6.42 -3.94
N ARG A 89 -19.55 5.37 -3.61
CA ARG A 89 -18.47 4.87 -4.47
C ARG A 89 -19.02 4.30 -5.78
N LEU A 90 -20.09 3.50 -5.73
CA LEU A 90 -20.73 2.92 -6.92
C LEU A 90 -21.26 4.01 -7.86
N LYS A 91 -21.90 5.05 -7.32
CA LYS A 91 -22.34 6.20 -8.13
C LYS A 91 -21.18 6.84 -8.88
N LYS A 92 -20.05 7.09 -8.21
CA LYS A 92 -18.86 7.66 -8.85
C LYS A 92 -18.31 6.76 -9.97
N ILE A 93 -18.28 5.45 -9.77
CA ILE A 93 -17.84 4.48 -10.79
C ILE A 93 -18.76 4.50 -12.01
N SER A 94 -20.08 4.50 -11.80
CA SER A 94 -21.04 4.56 -12.91
C SER A 94 -20.96 5.83 -13.75
N ILE A 95 -20.62 6.97 -13.13
CA ILE A 95 -20.44 8.24 -13.85
C ILE A 95 -19.18 8.20 -14.72
N LEU A 96 -18.10 7.59 -14.23
CA LEU A 96 -16.83 7.46 -14.94
C LEU A 96 -16.88 6.50 -16.14
N GLN A 97 -17.83 5.57 -16.18
CA GLN A 97 -18.01 4.63 -17.30
C GLN A 97 -18.90 5.19 -18.42
N LYS A 98 -19.54 6.35 -18.22
CA LYS A 98 -20.51 6.93 -19.16
C LYS A 98 -19.95 8.14 -19.94
N SER A 99 -18.66 8.42 -19.77
CA SER A 99 -17.88 9.44 -20.51
C SER A 99 -16.85 8.75 -21.38
#